data_AF-A0A2X3BA13-F1
#
_entry.id   AF-A0A2X3BA13-F1
#
_cell.length_a   1.000
_cell.length_b   1.000
_cell.length_c   1.000
_cell.angle_alpha   90.00
_cell.angle_beta   90.00
_cell.angle_gamma   90.00
#
_symmetry.space_group_name_H-M   'P 1'
#
loop_
_entity.id
_entity.type
_entity.pdbx_description
1 polymer ?
#
loop_
_entity_poly.entity_id
_entity_poly.type
_entity_poly.pdbx_seq_one_letter_code
_entity_poly.pdbx_strand_id
1 'polypeptide(L)'
;MQNYLILYNPYYDQSVIQKHLEILKSEGKVAFGKVCSKLRLTQSEVIVDFAPSVIASKQSDQSNPAVKIDCHANTRNDIPPFDALSFDFARFVCPFQLFLTDYENLFVAKVEKVCTDLSKLQDSNIAPKYYAEKNLDIETWFIIEDLRELVQGDFVKVRDVYLANFTTPDFGNHTFSIYGNPYTYPLEIHQKKPEFYFSQGTKHYIDALQSEEFITTKQRLIDMCLGADFERAALTSTLEKLTKAEMIFEKHRALKADINDLSNAMTDYASAFEWEAWELCKTLVRDLSKQDKEIINIAYDTRGQALFVKDLLGVKPHNLGNFVSLLRNERIKELIKSRYNAPLRFYLHTMLPKHIGILQQERNPSAHNKQAFIQEALEVRALMLGIGLRLGESGAFSSLLEAKNMLKNTIKTRI
;
A
#
# COMPACT_ATOMS: atom_id res chain seq x y z
N MET A 1 2.75 -17.09 -15.65
CA MET A 1 2.47 -16.23 -14.48
C MET A 1 1.48 -16.99 -13.63
N GLN A 2 1.83 -17.28 -12.38
CA GLN A 2 0.94 -18.01 -11.48
C GLN A 2 -0.08 -17.04 -10.91
N ASN A 3 -1.31 -17.49 -10.69
CA ASN A 3 -2.34 -16.70 -10.03
C ASN A 3 -2.90 -17.52 -8.89
N TYR A 4 -3.11 -16.88 -7.75
CA TYR A 4 -3.70 -17.53 -6.59
C TYR A 4 -4.91 -16.73 -6.12
N LEU A 5 -5.91 -17.43 -5.61
CA LEU A 5 -7.07 -16.84 -4.95
C LEU A 5 -6.98 -17.13 -3.45
N ILE A 6 -7.29 -16.16 -2.61
CA ILE A 6 -7.54 -16.33 -1.17
C ILE A 6 -8.90 -15.75 -0.83
N LEU A 7 -9.67 -16.53 -0.06
CA LEU A 7 -10.80 -16.01 0.69
C LEU A 7 -10.28 -15.40 1.97
N TYR A 8 -10.35 -14.08 2.08
CA TYR A 8 -10.08 -13.43 3.35
C TYR A 8 -11.37 -13.34 4.14
N ASN A 9 -11.26 -13.46 5.46
CA ASN A 9 -12.43 -13.52 6.32
C ASN A 9 -12.62 -12.17 7.04
N PRO A 10 -13.66 -11.39 6.70
CA PRO A 10 -13.96 -10.12 7.36
C PRO A 10 -14.39 -10.29 8.82
N TYR A 11 -14.72 -11.51 9.28
CA TYR A 11 -14.95 -11.77 10.70
C TYR A 11 -13.67 -11.62 11.56
N TYR A 12 -12.48 -11.81 10.97
CA TYR A 12 -11.25 -11.51 11.70
C TYR A 12 -11.06 -10.02 11.89
N ASP A 13 -11.50 -9.19 10.95
CA ASP A 13 -11.58 -7.75 11.08
C ASP A 13 -12.44 -7.16 9.95
N GLN A 14 -13.46 -6.35 10.26
CA GLN A 14 -14.30 -5.76 9.21
C GLN A 14 -13.52 -4.80 8.29
N SER A 15 -12.34 -4.37 8.73
CA SER A 15 -11.45 -3.45 8.01
C SER A 15 -10.16 -4.13 7.53
N VAL A 16 -10.18 -5.45 7.27
CA VAL A 16 -8.99 -6.21 6.79
C VAL A 16 -8.25 -5.44 5.69
N ILE A 17 -8.90 -5.15 4.56
CA ILE A 17 -8.22 -4.52 3.42
C ILE A 17 -7.76 -3.09 3.75
N GLN A 18 -8.59 -2.31 4.47
CA GLN A 18 -8.26 -0.96 4.89
C GLN A 18 -6.99 -0.91 5.76
N LYS A 19 -6.87 -1.79 6.76
CA LYS A 19 -5.68 -1.87 7.62
C LYS A 19 -4.42 -2.26 6.86
N HIS A 20 -4.53 -3.12 5.85
CA HIS A 20 -3.39 -3.46 5.01
C HIS A 20 -3.02 -2.28 4.08
N LEU A 21 -4.01 -1.57 3.54
CA LEU A 21 -3.78 -0.39 2.71
C LEU A 21 -3.09 0.74 3.48
N GLU A 22 -3.43 0.98 4.75
CA GLU A 22 -2.76 1.98 5.59
C GLU A 22 -1.25 1.73 5.71
N ILE A 23 -0.86 0.47 5.96
CA ILE A 23 0.54 0.07 6.03
C ILE A 23 1.19 0.11 4.64
N LEU A 24 0.50 -0.36 3.60
CA LEU A 24 1.01 -0.31 2.23
C LEU A 24 1.27 1.13 1.77
N LYS A 25 0.45 2.08 2.20
CA LYS A 25 0.61 3.52 1.92
C LYS A 25 1.77 4.16 2.67
N SER A 26 2.07 3.72 3.90
CA SER A 26 3.18 4.27 4.68
C SER A 26 4.52 3.61 4.38
N GLU A 27 4.55 2.28 4.26
CA GLU A 27 5.77 1.48 4.14
C GLU A 27 6.09 1.07 2.69
N GLY A 28 5.14 1.19 1.78
CA GLY A 28 5.27 0.72 0.38
C GLY A 28 5.20 -0.80 0.23
N LYS A 29 5.00 -1.54 1.33
CA LYS A 29 4.77 -2.98 1.36
C LYS A 29 3.96 -3.36 2.60
N VAL A 30 3.23 -4.47 2.53
CA VAL A 30 2.45 -4.99 3.65
C VAL A 30 2.46 -6.51 3.65
N ALA A 31 2.51 -7.12 4.83
CA ALA A 31 2.33 -8.55 4.99
C ALA A 31 0.85 -8.90 5.16
N PHE A 32 0.37 -9.79 4.30
CA PHE A 32 -0.97 -10.38 4.37
C PHE A 32 -0.86 -11.83 4.83
N GLY A 33 -1.48 -12.16 5.96
CA GLY A 33 -1.39 -13.47 6.60
C GLY A 33 -2.57 -14.37 6.25
N LYS A 34 -2.28 -15.57 5.75
CA LYS A 34 -3.27 -16.65 5.68
C LYS A 34 -3.41 -17.27 7.07
N VAL A 35 -4.55 -17.04 7.69
CA VAL A 35 -4.88 -17.57 9.02
C VAL A 35 -5.16 -19.08 8.94
N CYS A 36 -4.59 -19.85 9.86
CA CYS A 36 -4.89 -21.27 10.03
C CYS A 36 -6.37 -21.50 10.33
N SER A 37 -6.99 -22.49 9.68
CA SER A 37 -8.36 -22.88 10.01
C SER A 37 -8.39 -23.59 11.37
N LYS A 38 -9.20 -23.10 12.31
CA LYS A 38 -9.43 -23.76 13.61
C LYS A 38 -10.01 -25.17 13.47
N LEU A 39 -10.68 -25.48 12.35
CA LEU A 39 -11.24 -26.79 12.08
C LEU A 39 -10.18 -27.85 11.76
N ARG A 40 -8.97 -27.45 11.34
CA ARG A 40 -7.84 -28.39 11.17
C ARG A 40 -7.34 -28.94 12.50
N LEU A 41 -7.42 -28.16 13.58
CA LEU A 41 -6.94 -28.56 14.91
C LEU A 41 -7.88 -29.58 15.58
N THR A 42 -9.18 -29.53 15.29
CA THR A 42 -10.18 -30.41 15.93
C THR A 42 -10.24 -31.83 15.38
N GLN A 43 -9.64 -32.12 14.22
CA GLN A 43 -9.63 -33.48 13.66
C GLN A 43 -8.49 -34.35 14.21
N SER A 44 -7.50 -33.75 14.87
CA SER A 44 -6.35 -34.47 15.47
C SER A 44 -6.59 -34.96 16.90
N GLU A 45 -7.68 -34.51 17.57
CA GLU A 45 -7.97 -34.82 18.98
C GLU A 45 -9.32 -35.53 19.18
N VAL A 46 -9.66 -36.50 18.34
CA VAL A 46 -10.77 -37.41 18.61
C VAL A 46 -10.20 -38.79 18.97
N ILE A 47 -9.70 -38.92 20.20
CA ILE A 47 -9.59 -40.22 20.86
C ILE A 47 -10.99 -40.50 21.43
N VAL A 48 -11.79 -41.28 20.70
CA VAL A 48 -13.03 -41.82 21.26
C VAL A 48 -12.66 -43.05 22.08
N ASP A 49 -12.55 -42.88 23.40
CA ASP A 49 -12.55 -44.00 24.33
C ASP A 49 -13.92 -44.68 24.30
N PHE A 50 -13.99 -45.86 23.68
CA PHE A 50 -15.15 -46.73 23.83
C PHE A 50 -15.09 -47.43 25.19
N ALA A 51 -15.84 -46.92 26.16
CA ALA A 51 -16.23 -47.69 27.33
C ALA A 51 -17.49 -48.52 27.00
N PRO A 52 -17.54 -49.82 27.35
CA PRO A 52 -18.63 -50.70 26.99
C PRO A 52 -19.81 -50.54 27.97
N SER A 53 -21.03 -50.43 27.44
CA SER A 53 -22.23 -50.72 28.23
C SER A 53 -23.16 -51.65 27.48
N VAL A 54 -23.69 -52.58 28.28
CA VAL A 54 -24.28 -53.86 27.94
C VAL A 54 -25.81 -53.71 27.96
N ILE A 55 -26.45 -54.20 26.88
CA ILE A 55 -27.79 -54.82 26.76
C ILE A 55 -29.04 -53.98 27.11
N ALA A 56 -29.92 -53.78 26.12
CA ALA A 56 -31.24 -54.43 26.08
C ALA A 56 -31.93 -54.27 24.71
N SER A 57 -32.27 -55.43 24.15
CA SER A 57 -32.99 -55.72 22.91
C SER A 57 -34.42 -55.18 22.85
N LYS A 58 -34.89 -54.87 21.63
CA LYS A 58 -36.21 -55.29 21.13
C LYS A 58 -36.23 -55.38 19.60
N GLN A 59 -36.59 -56.57 19.13
CA GLN A 59 -36.79 -56.98 17.74
C GLN A 59 -38.14 -56.47 17.19
N SER A 60 -38.19 -56.26 15.87
CA SER A 60 -39.29 -56.75 15.03
C SER A 60 -38.87 -56.84 13.55
N ASP A 61 -38.72 -58.10 13.11
CA ASP A 61 -38.93 -58.73 11.80
C ASP A 61 -39.94 -58.01 10.84
N GLN A 62 -39.95 -58.14 9.49
CA GLN A 62 -39.69 -59.34 8.67
C GLN A 62 -39.57 -59.04 7.13
N SER A 63 -38.62 -59.73 6.48
CA SER A 63 -38.60 -60.35 5.11
C SER A 63 -39.09 -59.64 3.82
N ASN A 64 -38.26 -59.59 2.76
CA ASN A 64 -38.21 -60.58 1.64
C ASN A 64 -37.04 -60.32 0.61
N PRO A 65 -36.71 -61.22 -0.36
CA PRO A 65 -35.37 -61.81 -0.46
C PRO A 65 -34.50 -61.37 -1.65
N ALA A 66 -33.25 -61.84 -1.61
CA ALA A 66 -32.11 -61.51 -2.44
C ALA A 66 -32.21 -61.86 -3.94
N VAL A 67 -31.69 -60.94 -4.76
CA VAL A 67 -31.02 -61.26 -6.04
C VAL A 67 -29.55 -60.83 -5.88
N LYS A 68 -28.65 -61.81 -5.96
CA LYS A 68 -27.20 -61.63 -5.96
C LYS A 68 -26.77 -60.84 -7.19
N ILE A 69 -26.07 -59.73 -6.98
CA ILE A 69 -25.08 -59.22 -7.94
C ILE A 69 -23.77 -59.14 -7.18
N ASP A 70 -22.80 -59.94 -7.61
CA ASP A 70 -21.47 -60.04 -7.03
C ASP A 70 -20.73 -58.70 -7.14
N CYS A 71 -20.52 -58.03 -6.01
CA CYS A 71 -19.51 -56.99 -5.89
C CYS A 71 -18.24 -57.61 -5.30
N HIS A 72 -17.36 -58.06 -6.19
CA HIS A 72 -15.97 -58.29 -5.83
C HIS A 72 -15.39 -56.99 -5.26
N ALA A 73 -15.00 -57.07 -4.00
CA ALA A 73 -14.14 -56.10 -3.37
C ALA A 73 -12.86 -55.94 -4.20
N ASN A 74 -12.61 -54.73 -4.70
CA ASN A 74 -11.27 -54.27 -4.99
C ASN A 74 -11.05 -52.98 -4.18
N THR A 75 -10.36 -53.16 -3.07
CA THR A 75 -9.69 -52.12 -2.30
C THR A 75 -8.88 -51.21 -3.21
N ARG A 76 -9.29 -49.94 -3.32
CA ARG A 76 -8.36 -48.83 -3.61
C ARG A 76 -8.31 -47.94 -2.38
N ASN A 77 -7.53 -48.41 -1.42
CA ASN A 77 -6.87 -47.55 -0.44
C ASN A 77 -5.79 -46.77 -1.19
N ASP A 78 -6.16 -45.64 -1.80
CA ASP A 78 -5.21 -44.65 -2.34
C ASP A 78 -5.80 -43.23 -2.20
N ILE A 79 -6.53 -42.97 -1.11
CA ILE A 79 -6.78 -41.60 -0.67
C ILE A 79 -5.71 -41.32 0.39
N PRO A 80 -4.72 -40.45 0.15
CA PRO A 80 -3.77 -40.10 1.18
C PRO A 80 -4.54 -39.49 2.36
N PRO A 81 -4.14 -39.79 3.61
CA PRO A 81 -4.77 -39.20 4.79
C PRO A 81 -4.71 -37.67 4.67
N PHE A 82 -5.81 -37.03 5.08
CA PHE A 82 -6.05 -35.59 4.95
C PHE A 82 -5.00 -34.70 5.65
N ASP A 83 -4.12 -35.32 6.45
CA ASP A 83 -3.03 -34.68 7.22
C ASP A 83 -1.72 -34.44 6.43
N ALA A 84 -1.64 -34.78 5.13
CA ALA A 84 -0.40 -34.69 4.35
C ALA A 84 -0.28 -33.49 3.40
N LEU A 85 -1.18 -32.49 3.46
CA LEU A 85 -0.97 -31.23 2.72
C LEU A 85 -0.03 -30.31 3.51
N SER A 86 1.23 -30.71 3.62
CA SER A 86 2.30 -29.75 3.93
C SER A 86 2.27 -28.67 2.87
N PHE A 87 2.04 -27.44 3.28
CA PHE A 87 2.00 -26.29 2.39
C PHE A 87 3.39 -26.07 1.80
N ASP A 88 3.61 -26.56 0.58
CA ASP A 88 4.92 -26.51 -0.07
C ASP A 88 5.17 -25.12 -0.65
N PHE A 89 6.01 -24.34 0.06
CA PHE A 89 6.44 -23.02 -0.36
C PHE A 89 7.14 -23.01 -1.72
N ALA A 90 7.70 -24.16 -2.16
CA ALA A 90 8.35 -24.26 -3.47
C ALA A 90 7.36 -24.10 -4.64
N ARG A 91 6.05 -24.16 -4.39
CA ARG A 91 5.02 -23.98 -5.43
C ARG A 91 4.81 -22.51 -5.85
N PHE A 92 5.27 -21.53 -5.07
CA PHE A 92 5.08 -20.11 -5.40
C PHE A 92 6.21 -19.60 -6.30
N VAL A 93 5.85 -19.17 -7.51
CA VAL A 93 6.77 -18.43 -8.39
C VAL A 93 6.52 -16.92 -8.23
N CYS A 94 7.42 -16.21 -7.55
CA CYS A 94 7.34 -14.75 -7.39
C CYS A 94 8.06 -13.99 -8.52
N PRO A 95 7.57 -12.80 -8.92
CA PRO A 95 6.32 -12.17 -8.46
C PRO A 95 5.07 -12.81 -9.11
N PHE A 96 3.94 -12.80 -8.38
CA PHE A 96 2.66 -13.32 -8.88
C PHE A 96 1.46 -12.45 -8.48
N GLN A 97 0.28 -12.74 -9.05
CA GLN A 97 -0.97 -12.04 -8.73
C GLN A 97 -1.78 -12.83 -7.69
N LEU A 98 -2.03 -12.22 -6.54
CA LEU A 98 -2.85 -12.77 -5.47
C LEU A 98 -4.22 -12.10 -5.47
N PHE A 99 -5.25 -12.81 -5.86
CA PHE A 99 -6.64 -12.35 -5.76
C PHE A 99 -7.14 -12.52 -4.33
N LEU A 100 -7.71 -11.46 -3.78
CA LEU A 100 -8.26 -11.41 -2.42
C LEU A 100 -9.75 -11.09 -2.54
N THR A 101 -10.60 -11.97 -2.02
CA THR A 101 -12.05 -11.74 -2.04
C THR A 101 -12.73 -12.23 -0.77
N ASP A 102 -13.80 -11.54 -0.37
CA ASP A 102 -14.81 -11.97 0.59
C ASP A 102 -16.15 -12.29 -0.14
N TYR A 103 -16.07 -12.45 -1.47
CA TYR A 103 -17.15 -12.57 -2.45
C TYR A 103 -17.94 -11.30 -2.77
N GLU A 104 -17.92 -10.28 -1.92
CA GLU A 104 -18.56 -9.00 -2.18
C GLU A 104 -17.59 -8.00 -2.83
N ASN A 105 -16.33 -8.09 -2.42
CA ASN A 105 -15.21 -7.27 -2.87
C ASN A 105 -14.15 -8.15 -3.53
N LEU A 106 -13.46 -7.61 -4.53
CA LEU A 106 -12.35 -8.30 -5.18
C LEU A 106 -11.18 -7.33 -5.37
N PHE A 107 -10.04 -7.73 -4.85
CA PHE A 107 -8.76 -7.08 -5.05
C PHE A 107 -7.79 -8.04 -5.71
N VAL A 108 -6.79 -7.49 -6.37
CA VAL A 108 -5.62 -8.23 -6.83
C VAL A 108 -4.38 -7.57 -6.26
N ALA A 109 -3.48 -8.38 -5.71
CA ALA A 109 -2.24 -7.96 -5.09
C ALA A 109 -1.05 -8.39 -5.93
N LYS A 110 -0.03 -7.53 -6.00
CA LYS A 110 1.28 -7.87 -6.52
C LYS A 110 2.12 -8.40 -5.36
N VAL A 111 2.42 -9.70 -5.39
CA VAL A 111 3.20 -10.36 -4.33
C VAL A 111 4.67 -10.38 -4.71
N GLU A 112 5.50 -9.77 -3.88
CA GLU A 112 6.96 -9.77 -4.03
C GLU A 112 7.56 -11.06 -3.45
N LYS A 113 7.09 -11.49 -2.28
CA LYS A 113 7.67 -12.59 -1.52
C LYS A 113 6.64 -13.35 -0.71
N VAL A 114 6.91 -14.64 -0.48
CA VAL A 114 6.13 -15.51 0.42
C VAL A 114 7.04 -16.08 1.50
N CYS A 115 6.57 -16.16 2.74
CA CYS A 115 7.34 -16.75 3.85
C CYS A 115 6.44 -17.29 4.97
N THR A 116 6.99 -18.18 5.80
CA THR A 116 6.33 -18.68 7.04
C THR A 116 6.55 -17.79 8.25
N ASP A 117 7.65 -17.05 8.26
CA ASP A 117 8.15 -16.38 9.45
C ASP A 117 8.58 -14.95 9.10
N LEU A 118 7.77 -13.98 9.54
CA LEU A 118 8.04 -12.56 9.34
C LEU A 118 9.28 -12.06 10.09
N SER A 119 9.68 -12.71 11.18
CA SER A 119 10.85 -12.28 11.96
C SER A 119 12.16 -12.38 11.16
N LYS A 120 12.16 -13.17 10.09
CA LYS A 120 13.27 -13.32 9.15
C LYS A 120 13.36 -12.17 8.14
N LEU A 121 12.43 -11.21 8.15
CA LEU A 121 12.46 -10.02 7.32
C LEU A 121 13.07 -8.85 8.10
N GLN A 122 13.88 -8.03 7.41
CA GLN A 122 14.50 -6.83 8.01
C GLN A 122 13.45 -5.79 8.46
N ASP A 123 12.23 -5.83 7.91
CA ASP A 123 11.15 -4.89 8.19
C ASP A 123 9.97 -5.61 8.87
N SER A 124 10.13 -6.02 10.12
CA SER A 124 9.15 -6.85 10.84
C SER A 124 7.84 -6.13 11.20
N ASN A 125 7.72 -4.82 10.96
CA ASN A 125 6.54 -4.01 11.30
C ASN A 125 5.57 -3.77 10.12
N ILE A 126 5.61 -4.65 9.11
CA ILE A 126 4.76 -4.54 7.91
C ILE A 126 3.45 -5.35 8.02
N ALA A 127 3.21 -6.01 9.16
CA ALA A 127 1.97 -6.76 9.40
C ALA A 127 0.98 -5.89 10.21
N PRO A 128 -0.31 -5.88 9.84
CA PRO A 128 -1.35 -5.31 10.67
C PRO A 128 -1.34 -5.86 12.10
N LYS A 129 -1.44 -4.96 13.09
CA LYS A 129 -1.35 -5.32 14.51
C LYS A 129 -2.41 -6.33 14.96
N TYR A 130 -3.57 -6.35 14.30
CA TYR A 130 -4.68 -7.23 14.68
C TYR A 130 -4.29 -8.72 14.65
N TYR A 131 -3.32 -9.12 13.82
CA TYR A 131 -2.85 -10.51 13.80
C TYR A 131 -2.27 -10.92 15.17
N ALA A 132 -1.43 -10.06 15.75
CA ALA A 132 -0.85 -10.28 17.08
C ALA A 132 -1.88 -10.04 18.19
N GLU A 133 -2.67 -8.97 18.11
CA GLU A 133 -3.68 -8.62 19.13
C GLU A 133 -4.75 -9.71 19.31
N LYS A 134 -5.13 -10.38 18.21
CA LYS A 134 -6.12 -11.47 18.21
C LYS A 134 -5.49 -12.86 18.30
N ASN A 135 -4.16 -12.93 18.48
CA ASN A 135 -3.39 -14.16 18.55
C ASN A 135 -3.74 -15.13 17.41
N LEU A 136 -3.80 -14.61 16.18
CA LEU A 136 -4.12 -15.40 15.00
C LEU A 136 -2.92 -16.24 14.61
N ASP A 137 -3.13 -17.54 14.46
CA ASP A 137 -2.11 -18.46 13.94
C ASP A 137 -2.02 -18.32 12.42
N ILE A 138 -0.83 -18.01 11.92
CA ILE A 138 -0.60 -17.66 10.51
C ILE A 138 0.25 -18.73 9.84
N GLU A 139 -0.34 -19.40 8.87
CA GLU A 139 0.30 -20.47 8.10
C GLU A 139 1.33 -19.89 7.12
N THR A 140 1.02 -18.75 6.51
CA THR A 140 1.81 -18.16 5.43
C THR A 140 1.59 -16.67 5.33
N TRP A 141 2.66 -15.94 5.07
CA TRP A 141 2.68 -14.51 4.80
C TRP A 141 2.97 -14.22 3.34
N PHE A 142 2.12 -13.39 2.74
CA PHE A 142 2.31 -12.81 1.41
C PHE A 142 2.76 -11.36 1.57
N ILE A 143 3.95 -11.03 1.07
CA ILE A 143 4.47 -9.67 1.08
C ILE A 143 4.00 -8.98 -0.18
N ILE A 144 3.05 -8.07 0.00
CA ILE A 144 2.36 -7.33 -1.06
C ILE A 144 3.05 -5.98 -1.24
N GLU A 145 3.38 -5.62 -2.48
CA GLU A 145 3.98 -4.32 -2.85
C GLU A 145 3.00 -3.39 -3.58
N ASP A 146 1.89 -3.93 -4.12
CA ASP A 146 0.81 -3.15 -4.73
C ASP A 146 -0.52 -3.88 -4.57
N LEU A 147 -1.61 -3.14 -4.49
CA LEU A 147 -2.97 -3.66 -4.35
C LEU A 147 -3.91 -2.87 -5.25
N ARG A 148 -4.64 -3.57 -6.12
CA ARG A 148 -5.61 -2.96 -7.02
C ARG A 148 -7.00 -3.45 -6.67
N GLU A 149 -7.93 -2.51 -6.51
CA GLU A 149 -9.35 -2.79 -6.42
C GLU A 149 -9.92 -3.11 -7.81
N LEU A 150 -10.66 -4.22 -7.91
CA LEU A 150 -11.35 -4.62 -9.14
C LEU A 150 -12.86 -4.43 -8.99
N VAL A 151 -13.41 -4.79 -7.83
CA VAL A 151 -14.83 -4.67 -7.51
C VAL A 151 -14.98 -4.36 -6.02
N GLN A 152 -15.90 -3.46 -5.70
CA GLN A 152 -16.32 -3.13 -4.34
C GLN A 152 -17.84 -3.23 -4.24
N GLY A 153 -18.35 -3.97 -3.25
CA GLY A 153 -19.79 -4.00 -2.94
C GLY A 153 -20.69 -4.64 -4.01
N ASP A 154 -20.16 -5.48 -4.91
CA ASP A 154 -20.94 -6.04 -6.02
C ASP A 154 -20.64 -7.54 -6.22
N PHE A 155 -21.32 -8.36 -5.42
CA PHE A 155 -21.24 -9.82 -5.47
C PHE A 155 -21.54 -10.39 -6.87
N VAL A 156 -22.51 -9.81 -7.58
CA VAL A 156 -22.92 -10.32 -8.90
C VAL A 156 -21.79 -10.13 -9.89
N LYS A 157 -21.15 -8.96 -9.90
CA LYS A 157 -19.99 -8.67 -10.75
C LYS A 157 -18.78 -9.52 -10.38
N VAL A 158 -18.49 -9.70 -9.07
CA VAL A 158 -17.42 -10.61 -8.62
C VAL A 158 -17.65 -12.01 -9.19
N ARG A 159 -18.86 -12.56 -9.01
CA ARG A 159 -19.22 -13.93 -9.45
C ARG A 159 -19.19 -14.08 -10.98
N ASP A 160 -19.94 -13.25 -11.69
CA ASP A 160 -20.28 -13.47 -13.11
C ASP A 160 -19.20 -12.97 -14.07
N VAL A 161 -18.35 -12.03 -13.64
CA VAL A 161 -17.31 -11.45 -14.49
C VAL A 161 -15.94 -12.01 -14.10
N TYR A 162 -15.53 -11.85 -12.84
CA TYR A 162 -14.16 -12.15 -12.43
C TYR A 162 -13.98 -13.63 -12.08
N LEU A 163 -14.78 -14.16 -11.15
CA LEU A 163 -14.65 -15.56 -10.74
C LEU A 163 -15.01 -16.52 -11.87
N ALA A 164 -15.99 -16.18 -12.72
CA ALA A 164 -16.30 -16.93 -13.94
C ALA A 164 -15.13 -16.97 -14.96
N ASN A 165 -14.18 -16.04 -14.87
CA ASN A 165 -12.96 -16.04 -15.68
C ASN A 165 -11.88 -16.99 -15.12
N PHE A 166 -12.06 -17.58 -13.94
CA PHE A 166 -11.06 -18.46 -13.34
C PHE A 166 -11.34 -19.94 -13.66
N THR A 167 -10.28 -20.69 -13.95
CA THR A 167 -10.27 -22.15 -13.90
C THR A 167 -9.37 -22.63 -12.77
N THR A 168 -9.60 -23.85 -12.30
CA THR A 168 -8.96 -24.41 -11.11
C THR A 168 -8.15 -25.66 -11.50
N PRO A 169 -6.84 -25.52 -11.81
CA PRO A 169 -6.04 -26.60 -12.38
C PRO A 169 -6.05 -27.88 -11.53
N ASP A 170 -5.94 -27.73 -10.21
CA ASP A 170 -5.96 -28.84 -9.25
C ASP A 170 -7.34 -29.50 -9.07
N PHE A 171 -8.39 -28.90 -9.63
CA PHE A 171 -9.79 -29.35 -9.50
C PHE A 171 -10.39 -29.60 -10.89
N GLY A 172 -9.71 -30.45 -11.68
CA GLY A 172 -10.17 -30.87 -13.01
C GLY A 172 -10.14 -29.76 -14.06
N ASN A 173 -9.45 -28.63 -13.77
CA ASN A 173 -9.39 -27.44 -14.61
C ASN A 173 -10.79 -26.87 -14.95
N HIS A 174 -11.77 -27.10 -14.07
CA HIS A 174 -13.12 -26.57 -14.23
C HIS A 174 -13.15 -25.08 -13.92
N THR A 175 -14.21 -24.41 -14.41
CA THR A 175 -14.49 -23.01 -14.02
C THR A 175 -14.70 -22.94 -12.51
N PHE A 176 -14.13 -21.93 -11.87
CA PHE A 176 -14.30 -21.71 -10.44
C PHE A 176 -15.79 -21.62 -10.08
N SER A 177 -16.20 -22.32 -9.02
CA SER A 177 -17.56 -22.26 -8.49
C SER A 177 -17.54 -21.88 -7.01
N ILE A 178 -18.34 -20.88 -6.61
CA ILE A 178 -18.42 -20.47 -5.19
C ILE A 178 -18.90 -21.62 -4.30
N TYR A 179 -19.75 -22.49 -4.84
CA TYR A 179 -20.34 -23.62 -4.12
C TYR A 179 -19.95 -24.95 -4.74
N GLY A 180 -20.03 -26.02 -3.92
CA GLY A 180 -19.96 -27.40 -4.38
C GLY A 180 -18.56 -28.00 -4.50
N ASN A 181 -17.50 -27.21 -4.28
CA ASN A 181 -16.12 -27.69 -4.32
C ASN A 181 -15.38 -27.41 -3.00
N PRO A 182 -14.64 -28.40 -2.44
CA PRO A 182 -13.87 -28.22 -1.22
C PRO A 182 -12.50 -27.60 -1.53
N TYR A 183 -12.49 -26.36 -2.03
CA TYR A 183 -11.23 -25.70 -2.37
C TYR A 183 -10.34 -25.52 -1.15
N THR A 184 -9.04 -25.77 -1.35
CA THR A 184 -8.01 -25.43 -0.37
C THR A 184 -7.37 -24.12 -0.78
N TYR A 185 -7.40 -23.13 0.13
CA TYR A 185 -6.80 -21.83 -0.10
C TYR A 185 -5.35 -21.76 0.41
N PRO A 186 -4.50 -20.87 -0.14
CA PRO A 186 -4.67 -20.21 -1.44
C PRO A 186 -4.85 -21.24 -2.55
N LEU A 187 -5.83 -20.95 -3.40
CA LEU A 187 -6.22 -21.79 -4.51
C LEU A 187 -5.47 -21.34 -5.75
N GLU A 188 -4.71 -22.24 -6.37
CA GLU A 188 -4.13 -21.96 -7.68
C GLU A 188 -5.25 -21.80 -8.71
N ILE A 189 -5.18 -20.73 -9.50
CA ILE A 189 -6.17 -20.42 -10.54
C ILE A 189 -5.47 -20.04 -11.84
N HIS A 190 -6.13 -20.32 -12.96
CA HIS A 190 -5.77 -19.75 -14.26
C HIS A 190 -6.90 -18.85 -14.76
N GLN A 191 -6.55 -17.73 -15.38
CA GLN A 191 -7.54 -16.86 -16.02
C GLN A 191 -7.78 -17.35 -17.45
N LYS A 192 -9.04 -17.58 -17.84
CA LYS A 192 -9.43 -17.93 -19.22
C LYS A 192 -9.01 -16.83 -20.19
N LYS A 193 -9.20 -15.58 -19.78
CA LYS A 193 -8.67 -14.37 -20.41
C LYS A 193 -7.63 -13.75 -19.47
N PRO A 194 -6.33 -13.93 -19.76
CA PRO A 194 -5.26 -13.40 -18.91
C PRO A 194 -5.30 -11.87 -18.82
N GLU A 195 -5.18 -11.33 -17.61
CA GLU A 195 -5.04 -9.90 -17.36
C GLU A 195 -3.80 -9.65 -16.50
N PHE A 196 -2.99 -8.65 -16.90
CA PHE A 196 -1.74 -8.29 -16.24
C PHE A 196 -1.91 -6.95 -15.51
N TYR A 197 -2.45 -6.99 -14.30
CA TYR A 197 -2.93 -5.81 -13.57
C TYR A 197 -1.83 -4.81 -13.19
N PHE A 198 -0.56 -5.21 -13.19
CA PHE A 198 0.59 -4.42 -12.74
C PHE A 198 1.64 -4.13 -13.82
N SER A 199 1.28 -4.27 -15.09
CA SER A 199 2.21 -4.15 -16.22
C SER A 199 2.72 -2.72 -16.49
N GLN A 200 2.03 -1.69 -15.99
CA GLN A 200 2.28 -0.28 -16.36
C GLN A 200 3.23 0.48 -15.40
N GLY A 201 3.69 -0.15 -14.32
CA GLY A 201 4.57 0.49 -13.33
C GLY A 201 3.91 1.57 -12.45
N THR A 202 2.63 1.87 -12.68
CA THR A 202 1.79 2.70 -11.81
C THR A 202 1.41 1.93 -10.55
N LYS A 203 1.39 2.62 -9.40
CA LYS A 203 0.96 2.06 -8.12
C LYS A 203 -0.54 2.23 -7.96
N HIS A 204 -1.27 1.14 -7.71
CA HIS A 204 -2.73 1.12 -7.68
C HIS A 204 -3.31 1.27 -6.27
N TYR A 205 -2.54 0.96 -5.23
CA TYR A 205 -3.04 1.00 -3.84
C TYR A 205 -3.45 2.39 -3.35
N ILE A 206 -3.07 3.45 -4.08
CA ILE A 206 -3.52 4.83 -3.80
C ILE A 206 -5.02 4.96 -4.05
N ASP A 207 -5.51 4.28 -5.09
CA ASP A 207 -6.87 4.40 -5.61
C ASP A 207 -7.83 3.38 -4.96
N ALA A 208 -7.29 2.31 -4.38
CA ALA A 208 -8.09 1.31 -3.68
C ALA A 208 -8.90 1.94 -2.53
N LEU A 209 -10.19 1.59 -2.46
CA LEU A 209 -11.20 2.10 -1.55
C LEU A 209 -11.46 3.62 -1.62
N GLN A 210 -11.00 4.30 -2.67
CA GLN A 210 -11.28 5.72 -2.88
C GLN A 210 -12.56 5.95 -3.67
N SER A 211 -13.14 7.13 -3.53
CA SER A 211 -14.30 7.52 -4.35
C SER A 211 -13.91 7.76 -5.81
N GLU A 212 -14.87 7.58 -6.72
CA GLU A 212 -14.71 7.94 -8.14
C GLU A 212 -14.31 9.41 -8.32
N GLU A 213 -14.84 10.30 -7.46
CA GLU A 213 -14.44 11.71 -7.40
C GLU A 213 -12.93 11.85 -7.15
N PHE A 214 -12.40 11.16 -6.15
CA PHE A 214 -10.97 11.19 -5.83
C PHE A 214 -10.12 10.66 -6.99
N ILE A 215 -10.48 9.50 -7.55
CA ILE A 215 -9.70 8.87 -8.64
C ILE A 215 -9.69 9.78 -9.86
N THR A 216 -10.83 10.36 -10.22
CA THR A 216 -10.97 11.27 -11.37
C THR A 216 -10.18 12.57 -11.16
N THR A 217 -10.25 13.17 -9.97
CA THR A 217 -9.50 14.39 -9.65
C THR A 217 -7.99 14.11 -9.63
N LYS A 218 -7.55 12.96 -9.09
CA LYS A 218 -6.13 12.54 -9.15
C LYS A 218 -5.65 12.44 -10.59
N GLN A 219 -6.39 11.73 -11.44
CA GLN A 219 -6.00 11.53 -12.83
C GLN A 219 -5.92 12.86 -13.58
N ARG A 220 -6.91 13.75 -13.41
CA ARG A 220 -6.88 15.10 -14.00
C ARG A 220 -5.68 15.91 -13.54
N LEU A 221 -5.35 15.87 -12.24
CA LEU A 221 -4.20 16.58 -11.69
C LEU A 221 -2.88 16.06 -12.30
N ILE A 222 -2.74 14.74 -12.44
CA ILE A 222 -1.61 14.12 -13.12
C ILE A 222 -1.54 14.57 -14.58
N ASP A 223 -2.62 14.40 -15.33
CA ASP A 223 -2.62 14.65 -16.78
C ASP A 223 -2.40 16.13 -17.13
N MET A 224 -2.93 17.05 -16.31
CA MET A 224 -2.93 18.47 -16.63
C MET A 224 -1.77 19.25 -16.00
N CYS A 225 -1.19 18.80 -14.89
CA CYS A 225 -0.22 19.61 -14.12
C CYS A 225 1.08 18.89 -13.80
N LEU A 226 1.03 17.60 -13.42
CA LEU A 226 2.17 16.94 -12.78
C LEU A 226 2.90 15.94 -13.69
N GLY A 227 2.18 15.26 -14.57
CA GLY A 227 2.68 14.23 -15.49
C GLY A 227 2.89 12.85 -14.84
N ALA A 228 3.00 11.81 -15.68
CA ALA A 228 3.14 10.42 -15.25
C ALA A 228 4.45 10.14 -14.48
N ASP A 229 5.52 10.89 -14.76
CA ASP A 229 6.77 10.79 -14.00
C ASP A 229 6.59 11.21 -12.55
N PHE A 230 5.73 12.20 -12.31
CA PHE A 230 5.38 12.61 -10.96
C PHE A 230 4.60 11.53 -10.23
N GLU A 231 3.57 10.95 -10.86
CA GLU A 231 2.79 9.87 -10.28
C GLU A 231 3.66 8.69 -9.82
N ARG A 232 4.66 8.32 -10.62
CA ARG A 232 5.55 7.19 -10.31
C ARG A 232 6.55 7.48 -9.18
N ALA A 233 6.95 8.74 -8.99
CA ALA A 233 8.07 9.08 -8.10
C ALA A 233 7.66 9.82 -6.81
N ALA A 234 6.46 10.40 -6.76
CA ALA A 234 5.93 11.04 -5.57
C ALA A 234 5.61 10.03 -4.46
N LEU A 235 5.64 10.49 -3.21
CA LEU A 235 5.14 9.72 -2.07
C LEU A 235 3.62 9.58 -2.19
N THR A 236 3.07 8.44 -1.77
CA THR A 236 1.62 8.22 -1.79
C THR A 236 0.87 9.29 -1.01
N SER A 237 1.37 9.64 0.18
CA SER A 237 0.79 10.68 1.02
C SER A 237 0.81 12.08 0.39
N THR A 238 1.67 12.31 -0.61
CA THR A 238 1.71 13.55 -1.38
C THR A 238 0.55 13.56 -2.36
N LEU A 239 0.44 12.52 -3.19
CA LEU A 239 -0.64 12.38 -4.16
C LEU A 239 -2.02 12.45 -3.49
N GLU A 240 -2.21 11.77 -2.36
CA GLU A 240 -3.49 11.82 -1.62
C GLU A 240 -3.86 13.23 -1.14
N LYS A 241 -2.89 13.96 -0.59
CA LYS A 241 -3.12 15.33 -0.10
C LYS A 241 -3.38 16.30 -1.24
N LEU A 242 -2.63 16.19 -2.33
CA LEU A 242 -2.85 17.05 -3.50
C LEU A 242 -4.22 16.80 -4.13
N THR A 243 -4.61 15.54 -4.28
CA THR A 243 -5.95 15.21 -4.78
C THR A 243 -7.05 15.77 -3.86
N LYS A 244 -6.94 15.61 -2.54
CA LYS A 244 -7.90 16.16 -1.58
C LYS A 244 -7.96 17.69 -1.63
N ALA A 245 -6.82 18.36 -1.73
CA ALA A 245 -6.76 19.81 -1.89
C ALA A 245 -7.46 20.25 -3.18
N GLU A 246 -7.23 19.57 -4.29
CA GLU A 246 -7.88 19.88 -5.56
C GLU A 246 -9.39 19.63 -5.54
N MET A 247 -9.86 18.58 -4.88
CA MET A 247 -11.30 18.37 -4.68
C MET A 247 -11.96 19.55 -3.93
N ILE A 248 -11.26 20.15 -2.95
CA ILE A 248 -11.74 21.35 -2.24
C ILE A 248 -11.80 22.55 -3.20
N PHE A 249 -10.76 22.78 -4.01
CA PHE A 249 -10.75 23.85 -5.01
C PHE A 249 -11.85 23.68 -6.06
N GLU A 250 -12.11 22.46 -6.51
CA GLU A 250 -13.18 22.14 -7.46
C GLU A 250 -14.57 22.41 -6.87
N LYS A 251 -14.80 22.00 -5.61
CA LYS A 251 -16.05 22.30 -4.87
C LYS A 251 -16.26 23.80 -4.70
N HIS A 252 -15.22 24.54 -4.34
CA HIS A 252 -15.25 26.00 -4.23
C HIS A 252 -15.65 26.65 -5.58
N ARG A 253 -15.04 26.20 -6.69
CA ARG A 253 -15.36 26.70 -8.04
C ARG A 253 -16.80 26.40 -8.46
N ALA A 254 -17.29 25.19 -8.18
CA ALA A 254 -18.60 24.73 -8.63
C ALA A 254 -19.76 25.42 -7.91
N LEU A 255 -19.65 25.57 -6.58
CA LEU A 255 -20.77 26.03 -5.76
C LEU A 255 -20.95 27.55 -5.79
N LYS A 256 -19.96 28.33 -6.29
CA LYS A 256 -19.93 29.82 -6.23
C LYS A 256 -20.29 30.36 -4.83
N ALA A 257 -20.15 29.51 -3.81
CA ALA A 257 -20.67 29.71 -2.48
C ALA A 257 -19.52 29.72 -1.49
N ASP A 258 -19.84 30.34 -0.36
CA ASP A 258 -19.10 30.71 0.83
C ASP A 258 -18.42 29.53 1.58
N ILE A 259 -17.89 28.50 0.89
CA ILE A 259 -16.88 27.61 1.44
C ILE A 259 -15.62 28.46 1.61
N ASN A 260 -15.65 29.25 2.67
CA ASN A 260 -14.70 30.28 3.05
C ASN A 260 -13.39 29.70 3.59
N ASP A 261 -13.23 28.38 3.55
CA ASP A 261 -12.12 27.72 4.20
C ASP A 261 -11.33 26.85 3.23
N LEU A 262 -10.50 27.51 2.42
CA LEU A 262 -9.42 26.88 1.69
C LEU A 262 -8.25 26.48 2.60
N SER A 263 -8.30 26.72 3.93
CA SER A 263 -7.20 26.43 4.85
C SER A 263 -6.87 24.94 4.89
N ASN A 264 -7.87 24.07 4.72
CA ASN A 264 -7.63 22.63 4.61
C ASN A 264 -6.84 22.28 3.34
N ALA A 265 -7.22 22.84 2.19
CA ALA A 265 -6.48 22.66 0.94
C ALA A 265 -5.05 23.20 1.05
N MET A 266 -4.88 24.36 1.67
CA MET A 266 -3.57 24.97 1.91
C MET A 266 -2.71 24.14 2.87
N THR A 267 -3.33 23.60 3.92
CA THR A 267 -2.67 22.68 4.86
C THR A 267 -2.22 21.41 4.17
N ASP A 268 -3.05 20.85 3.28
CA ASP A 268 -2.73 19.67 2.49
C ASP A 268 -1.58 19.95 1.50
N TYR A 269 -1.60 21.08 0.81
CA TYR A 269 -0.50 21.53 -0.07
C TYR A 269 0.83 21.67 0.69
N ALA A 270 0.81 22.39 1.82
CA ALA A 270 1.99 22.59 2.65
C ALA A 270 2.52 21.27 3.20
N SER A 271 1.63 20.42 3.71
CA SER A 271 1.97 19.12 4.26
C SER A 271 2.55 18.20 3.17
N ALA A 272 1.96 18.16 1.98
CA ALA A 272 2.45 17.37 0.85
C ALA A 272 3.89 17.78 0.48
N PHE A 273 4.16 19.08 0.39
CA PHE A 273 5.50 19.59 0.13
C PHE A 273 6.48 19.29 1.27
N GLU A 274 6.05 19.39 2.52
CA GLU A 274 6.82 19.02 3.72
C GLU A 274 7.33 17.59 3.66
N TRP A 275 6.46 16.63 3.36
CA TRP A 275 6.83 15.21 3.27
C TRP A 275 7.85 14.95 2.17
N GLU A 276 7.65 15.56 0.99
CA GLU A 276 8.58 15.43 -0.13
C GLU A 276 9.95 16.06 0.17
N ALA A 277 9.96 17.27 0.74
CA ALA A 277 11.18 17.98 1.11
C ALA A 277 11.95 17.21 2.20
N TRP A 278 11.23 16.62 3.16
CA TRP A 278 11.82 15.78 4.18
C TRP A 278 12.48 14.53 3.61
N GLU A 279 11.85 13.85 2.65
CA GLU A 279 12.45 12.68 1.98
C GLU A 279 13.70 13.04 1.18
N LEU A 280 13.69 14.18 0.49
CA LEU A 280 14.88 14.75 -0.15
C LEU A 280 15.99 14.99 0.88
N CYS A 281 15.67 15.63 2.02
CA CYS A 281 16.64 15.95 3.07
C CYS A 281 17.21 14.69 3.73
N LYS A 282 16.40 13.68 4.04
CA LYS A 282 16.88 12.39 4.56
C LYS A 282 17.86 11.74 3.61
N THR A 283 17.52 11.69 2.31
CA THR A 283 18.39 11.12 1.28
C THR A 283 19.70 11.88 1.19
N LEU A 284 19.64 13.22 1.21
CA LEU A 284 20.80 14.10 1.18
C LEU A 284 21.72 13.84 2.38
N VAL A 285 21.18 13.87 3.60
CA VAL A 285 21.95 13.66 4.83
C VAL A 285 22.58 12.26 4.86
N ARG A 286 21.85 11.22 4.47
CA ARG A 286 22.39 9.85 4.39
C ARG A 286 23.56 9.73 3.42
N ASP A 287 23.54 10.47 2.32
CA ASP A 287 24.65 10.43 1.37
C ASP A 287 25.84 11.28 1.82
N LEU A 288 25.58 12.46 2.38
CA LEU A 288 26.62 13.31 2.96
C LEU A 288 27.34 12.62 4.13
N SER A 289 26.61 11.86 4.97
CA SER A 289 27.18 11.22 6.16
C SER A 289 28.14 10.08 5.84
N LYS A 290 28.09 9.54 4.62
CA LYS A 290 29.08 8.57 4.12
C LYS A 290 30.45 9.22 3.94
N GLN A 291 30.48 10.49 3.57
CA GLN A 291 31.72 11.25 3.38
C GLN A 291 32.21 11.86 4.68
N ASP A 292 31.28 12.37 5.48
CA ASP A 292 31.59 13.04 6.73
C ASP A 292 30.63 12.60 7.82
N LYS A 293 31.09 11.68 8.68
CA LYS A 293 30.25 11.10 9.74
C LYS A 293 29.83 12.12 10.79
N GLU A 294 30.59 13.19 10.99
CA GLU A 294 30.31 14.18 12.03
C GLU A 294 29.10 15.07 11.70
N ILE A 295 28.63 15.07 10.45
CA ILE A 295 27.46 15.89 10.10
C ILE A 295 26.22 15.51 10.91
N ILE A 296 26.11 14.25 11.34
CA ILE A 296 24.97 13.76 12.11
C ILE A 296 24.88 14.42 13.50
N ASN A 297 26.01 14.93 14.00
CA ASN A 297 26.16 15.60 15.30
C ASN A 297 26.00 17.11 15.20
N ILE A 298 25.79 17.66 14.00
CA ILE A 298 25.54 19.10 13.83
C ILE A 298 24.21 19.44 14.51
N ALA A 299 24.27 20.40 15.43
CA ALA A 299 23.07 21.00 15.99
C ALA A 299 22.50 22.03 15.01
N TYR A 300 21.17 22.07 14.90
CA TYR A 300 20.44 23.15 14.25
C TYR A 300 19.33 23.65 15.20
N ASP A 301 19.19 24.97 15.30
CA ASP A 301 18.22 25.60 16.21
C ASP A 301 16.86 25.76 15.54
N THR A 302 15.82 25.40 16.30
CA THR A 302 14.43 25.58 15.94
C THR A 302 13.67 26.08 17.16
N ARG A 303 13.40 27.39 17.21
CA ARG A 303 12.60 28.03 18.28
C ARG A 303 13.06 27.67 19.71
N GLY A 304 14.38 27.57 19.95
CA GLY A 304 14.95 27.35 21.29
C GLY A 304 15.10 25.89 21.72
N GLN A 305 14.77 24.92 20.85
CA GLN A 305 15.12 23.51 21.07
C GLN A 305 16.29 23.13 20.15
N ALA A 306 17.39 22.68 20.74
CA ALA A 306 18.52 22.15 19.99
C ALA A 306 18.16 20.76 19.43
N LEU A 307 18.07 20.65 18.11
CA LEU A 307 17.91 19.39 17.39
C LEU A 307 19.20 19.04 16.67
N PHE A 308 19.42 17.75 16.41
CA PHE A 308 20.60 17.25 15.70
C PHE A 308 20.22 16.69 14.33
N VAL A 309 21.16 16.73 13.38
CA VAL A 309 20.96 16.18 12.03
C VAL A 309 20.54 14.70 12.05
N LYS A 310 21.03 13.91 13.00
CA LYS A 310 20.59 12.52 13.20
C LYS A 310 19.08 12.40 13.44
N ASP A 311 18.45 13.41 14.06
CA ASP A 311 17.03 13.41 14.39
C ASP A 311 16.15 13.59 13.14
N LEU A 312 16.72 14.08 12.03
CA LEU A 312 16.04 14.14 10.73
C LEU A 312 15.81 12.76 10.12
N LEU A 313 16.62 11.76 10.52
CA LEU A 313 16.55 10.39 10.01
C LEU A 313 15.47 9.54 10.70
N GLY A 314 14.84 10.07 11.76
CA GLY A 314 13.77 9.43 12.54
C GLY A 314 12.39 9.48 11.87
N VAL A 315 11.32 9.37 12.67
CA VAL A 315 9.94 9.13 12.16
C VAL A 315 9.13 10.41 11.91
N LYS A 316 9.44 11.52 12.60
CA LYS A 316 8.60 12.73 12.52
C LYS A 316 9.17 13.75 11.52
N PRO A 317 8.37 14.22 10.54
CA PRO A 317 8.79 15.33 9.69
C PRO A 317 8.92 16.58 10.56
N HIS A 318 10.09 17.20 10.44
CA HIS A 318 10.41 18.46 11.10
C HIS A 318 9.76 19.62 10.35
N ASN A 319 9.54 20.76 11.03
CA ASN A 319 9.05 21.99 10.39
C ASN A 319 9.95 22.36 9.20
N LEU A 320 9.36 22.80 8.07
CA LEU A 320 10.10 23.23 6.87
C LEU A 320 11.29 24.17 7.16
N GLY A 321 11.15 25.06 8.14
CA GLY A 321 12.19 26.02 8.51
C GLY A 321 13.49 25.35 8.95
N ASN A 322 13.40 24.15 9.49
CA ASN A 322 14.52 23.37 9.99
C ASN A 322 15.44 22.94 8.84
N PHE A 323 14.87 22.62 7.67
CA PHE A 323 15.63 22.29 6.47
C PHE A 323 16.42 23.48 5.95
N VAL A 324 15.83 24.68 5.99
CA VAL A 324 16.52 25.91 5.56
C VAL A 324 17.70 26.20 6.51
N SER A 325 17.51 26.07 7.83
CA SER A 325 18.58 26.23 8.81
C SER A 325 19.70 25.21 8.60
N LEU A 326 19.37 23.95 8.32
CA LEU A 326 20.34 22.90 8.00
C LEU A 326 21.21 23.28 6.79
N LEU A 327 20.58 23.72 5.69
CA LEU A 327 21.26 24.05 4.44
C LEU A 327 22.13 25.32 4.53
N ARG A 328 21.97 26.12 5.60
CA ARG A 328 22.84 27.28 5.89
C ARG A 328 24.12 26.90 6.64
N ASN A 329 24.21 25.69 7.19
CA ASN A 329 25.42 25.26 7.88
C ASN A 329 26.60 25.17 6.88
N GLU A 330 27.70 25.87 7.16
CA GLU A 330 28.84 25.97 6.23
C GLU A 330 29.48 24.62 5.91
N ARG A 331 29.53 23.68 6.87
CA ARG A 331 30.05 22.33 6.63
C ARG A 331 29.18 21.57 5.64
N ILE A 332 27.85 21.65 5.80
CA ILE A 332 26.89 21.02 4.88
C ILE A 332 26.95 21.66 3.50
N LYS A 333 27.05 22.99 3.43
CA LYS A 333 27.14 23.76 2.20
C LYS A 333 28.40 23.44 1.39
N GLU A 334 29.57 23.33 2.02
CA GLU A 334 30.80 22.93 1.33
C GLU A 334 30.75 21.47 0.85
N LEU A 335 30.16 20.57 1.65
CA LEU A 335 29.91 19.20 1.21
C LEU A 335 28.98 19.17 -0.01
N ILE A 336 27.86 19.89 0.01
CA ILE A 336 26.95 20.01 -1.13
C ILE A 336 27.68 20.55 -2.37
N LYS A 337 28.50 21.59 -2.19
CA LYS A 337 29.26 22.24 -3.26
C LYS A 337 30.26 21.30 -3.93
N SER A 338 30.99 20.51 -3.14
CA SER A 338 31.98 19.53 -3.62
C SER A 338 31.34 18.32 -4.29
N ARG A 339 30.10 17.98 -3.90
CA ARG A 339 29.50 16.70 -4.20
C ARG A 339 28.46 16.74 -5.31
N TYR A 340 27.70 17.82 -5.46
CA TYR A 340 26.55 17.87 -6.36
C TYR A 340 26.75 18.88 -7.48
N ASN A 341 26.04 18.65 -8.59
CA ASN A 341 26.11 19.51 -9.79
C ASN A 341 25.41 20.87 -9.58
N ALA A 342 25.65 21.81 -10.50
CA ALA A 342 25.12 23.17 -10.40
C ALA A 342 23.58 23.24 -10.22
N PRO A 343 22.75 22.50 -10.97
CA PRO A 343 21.31 22.64 -10.84
C PRO A 343 20.78 22.11 -9.49
N LEU A 344 21.31 20.99 -8.98
CA LEU A 344 20.90 20.49 -7.65
C LEU A 344 21.32 21.45 -6.53
N ARG A 345 22.52 22.04 -6.63
CA ARG A 345 23.00 23.06 -5.69
C ARG A 345 22.11 24.30 -5.69
N PHE A 346 21.73 24.78 -6.89
CA PHE A 346 20.82 25.90 -7.06
C PHE A 346 19.45 25.60 -6.44
N TYR A 347 18.91 24.40 -6.69
CA TYR A 347 17.63 24.02 -6.08
C TYR A 347 17.71 24.02 -4.56
N LEU A 348 18.71 23.35 -3.97
CA LEU A 348 18.87 23.20 -2.52
C LEU A 348 19.06 24.56 -1.82
N HIS A 349 19.91 25.44 -2.35
CA HIS A 349 20.25 26.69 -1.66
C HIS A 349 19.40 27.91 -2.06
N THR A 350 18.64 27.84 -3.16
CA THR A 350 17.87 28.97 -3.66
C THR A 350 16.37 28.65 -3.77
N MET A 351 16.01 27.63 -4.56
CA MET A 351 14.60 27.36 -4.86
C MET A 351 13.85 26.76 -3.67
N LEU A 352 14.44 25.77 -2.99
CA LEU A 352 13.81 25.11 -1.85
C LEU A 352 13.52 26.10 -0.71
N PRO A 353 14.46 26.97 -0.26
CA PRO A 353 14.17 28.01 0.72
C PRO A 353 13.08 28.99 0.27
N LYS A 354 13.04 29.34 -1.02
CA LYS A 354 11.99 30.22 -1.58
C LYS A 354 10.61 29.56 -1.49
N HIS A 355 10.48 28.31 -1.92
CA HIS A 355 9.21 27.57 -1.83
C HIS A 355 8.75 27.40 -0.37
N ILE A 356 9.69 27.08 0.53
CA ILE A 356 9.42 26.98 1.96
C ILE A 356 8.93 28.31 2.54
N GLY A 357 9.59 29.42 2.21
CA GLY A 357 9.25 30.75 2.70
C GLY A 357 7.82 31.15 2.33
N ILE A 358 7.41 30.86 1.09
CA ILE A 358 6.05 31.13 0.61
C ILE A 358 5.04 30.30 1.41
N LEU A 359 5.23 28.98 1.53
CA LEU A 359 4.32 28.13 2.31
C LEU A 359 4.26 28.50 3.80
N GLN A 360 5.33 29.07 4.38
CA GLN A 360 5.35 29.49 5.78
C GLN A 360 4.60 30.81 6.03
N GLN A 361 4.63 31.74 5.08
CA GLN A 361 3.89 33.00 5.16
C GLN A 361 2.38 32.75 5.17
N GLU A 362 1.93 31.79 4.36
CA GLU A 362 0.51 31.47 4.15
C GLU A 362 -0.11 30.59 5.26
N ARG A 363 0.68 30.07 6.20
CA ARG A 363 0.21 29.32 7.38
C ARG A 363 -0.14 30.22 8.57
N ASN A 364 -0.19 31.54 8.39
CA ASN A 364 -0.55 32.50 9.44
C ASN A 364 -1.92 33.18 9.15
N PRO A 365 -3.05 32.43 9.28
CA PRO A 365 -4.38 32.89 8.88
C PRO A 365 -4.93 34.06 9.73
N SER A 366 -4.25 34.45 10.82
CA SER A 366 -4.75 35.44 11.79
C SER A 366 -4.66 36.90 11.34
N ALA A 367 -4.21 37.20 10.12
CA ALA A 367 -3.94 38.58 9.67
C ALA A 367 -4.71 39.07 8.44
N HIS A 368 -5.44 38.21 7.72
CA HIS A 368 -5.99 38.54 6.39
C HIS A 368 -7.52 38.54 6.37
N ASN A 369 -8.12 39.47 5.60
CA ASN A 369 -9.55 39.42 5.31
C ASN A 369 -9.84 38.22 4.37
N LYS A 370 -11.09 37.71 4.37
CA LYS A 370 -11.47 36.46 3.67
C LYS A 370 -11.15 36.46 2.16
N GLN A 371 -11.27 37.60 1.50
CA GLN A 371 -11.05 37.69 0.05
C GLN A 371 -9.56 37.69 -0.31
N ALA A 372 -8.71 38.32 0.53
CA ALA A 372 -7.26 38.23 0.40
C ALA A 372 -6.79 36.77 0.54
N PHE A 373 -7.35 36.02 1.50
CA PHE A 373 -7.00 34.62 1.73
C PHE A 373 -7.31 33.69 0.53
N ILE A 374 -8.42 33.92 -0.18
CA ILE A 374 -8.75 33.11 -1.38
C ILE A 374 -7.75 33.36 -2.50
N GLN A 375 -7.40 34.64 -2.73
CA GLN A 375 -6.44 35.00 -3.77
C GLN A 375 -5.06 34.42 -3.46
N GLU A 376 -4.62 34.54 -2.20
CA GLU A 376 -3.40 33.93 -1.67
C GLU A 376 -3.39 32.40 -1.89
N ALA A 377 -4.50 31.72 -1.59
CA ALA A 377 -4.61 30.28 -1.81
C ALA A 377 -4.52 29.89 -3.29
N LEU A 378 -5.09 30.70 -4.19
CA LEU A 378 -4.96 30.49 -5.64
C LEU A 378 -3.54 30.71 -6.14
N GLU A 379 -2.82 31.69 -5.59
CA GLU A 379 -1.42 31.96 -5.90
C GLU A 379 -0.50 30.83 -5.44
N VAL A 380 -0.71 30.31 -4.23
CA VAL A 380 0.01 29.11 -3.77
C VAL A 380 -0.30 27.93 -4.67
N ARG A 381 -1.57 27.63 -4.94
CA ARG A 381 -1.94 26.54 -5.85
C ARG A 381 -1.23 26.68 -7.20
N ALA A 382 -1.22 27.88 -7.78
CA ALA A 382 -0.57 28.14 -9.06
C ALA A 382 0.94 27.89 -9.00
N LEU A 383 1.63 28.40 -7.98
CA LEU A 383 3.05 28.15 -7.78
C LEU A 383 3.38 26.67 -7.57
N MET A 384 2.60 26.00 -6.73
CA MET A 384 2.87 24.61 -6.33
C MET A 384 2.71 23.66 -7.52
N LEU A 385 1.64 23.84 -8.29
CA LEU A 385 1.34 23.02 -9.47
C LEU A 385 2.00 23.52 -10.76
N GLY A 386 2.57 24.72 -10.77
CA GLY A 386 3.17 25.32 -11.96
C GLY A 386 2.16 25.86 -12.98
N ILE A 387 0.99 26.31 -12.52
CA ILE A 387 -0.06 26.83 -13.39
C ILE A 387 0.27 28.27 -13.81
N GLY A 388 0.21 28.56 -15.10
CA GLY A 388 0.50 29.89 -15.65
C GLY A 388 1.98 30.23 -15.70
N LEU A 389 2.86 29.25 -15.47
CA LEU A 389 4.31 29.39 -15.62
C LEU A 389 4.71 29.49 -17.09
N ARG A 390 5.86 30.14 -17.33
CA ARG A 390 6.43 30.28 -18.69
C ARG A 390 7.07 28.97 -19.13
N LEU A 391 7.27 28.83 -20.45
CA LEU A 391 7.99 27.69 -21.01
C LEU A 391 9.39 27.59 -20.38
N GLY A 392 9.69 26.45 -19.75
CA GLY A 392 10.96 26.20 -19.05
C GLY A 392 10.94 26.49 -17.55
N GLU A 393 9.84 27.00 -17.01
CA GLU A 393 9.61 27.09 -15.57
C GLU A 393 8.83 25.87 -15.07
N SER A 394 9.20 25.36 -13.89
CA SER A 394 8.55 24.20 -13.25
C SER A 394 7.86 24.62 -11.95
N GLY A 395 6.71 24.01 -11.67
CA GLY A 395 6.04 24.16 -10.37
C GLY A 395 6.93 23.69 -9.21
N ALA A 396 6.59 24.08 -7.98
CA ALA A 396 7.38 23.75 -6.81
C ALA A 396 7.52 22.23 -6.62
N PHE A 397 6.45 21.46 -6.87
CA PHE A 397 6.46 19.99 -6.78
C PHE A 397 7.34 19.33 -7.84
N SER A 398 7.19 19.72 -9.11
CA SER A 398 8.00 19.19 -10.20
C SER A 398 9.48 19.49 -9.98
N SER A 399 9.82 20.73 -9.59
CA SER A 399 11.19 21.13 -9.27
C SER A 399 11.78 20.31 -8.10
N LEU A 400 10.98 20.02 -7.09
CA LEU A 400 11.40 19.19 -5.95
C LEU A 400 11.69 17.76 -6.40
N LEU A 401 10.79 17.18 -7.18
CA LEU A 401 10.95 15.81 -7.66
C LEU A 401 12.15 15.67 -8.61
N GLU A 402 12.39 16.65 -9.48
CA GLU A 402 13.59 16.74 -10.29
C GLU A 402 14.85 16.72 -9.40
N ALA A 403 14.88 17.52 -8.34
CA ALA A 403 16.00 17.52 -7.39
C ALA A 403 16.18 16.17 -6.68
N LYS A 404 15.10 15.48 -6.29
CA LYS A 404 15.16 14.11 -5.75
C LYS A 404 15.76 13.13 -6.76
N ASN A 405 15.35 13.21 -8.02
CA ASN A 405 15.85 12.34 -9.07
C ASN A 405 17.34 12.61 -9.37
N MET A 406 17.74 13.88 -9.44
CA MET A 406 19.14 14.27 -9.59
C MET A 406 20.02 13.74 -8.45
N LEU A 407 19.53 13.85 -7.20
CA LEU A 407 20.22 13.32 -6.04
C LEU A 407 20.37 11.79 -6.12
N LYS A 408 19.28 11.07 -6.37
CA LYS A 408 19.29 9.60 -6.52
C LYS A 408 20.24 9.15 -7.63
N ASN A 409 20.21 9.81 -8.79
CA ASN A 409 21.08 9.48 -9.91
C ASN A 409 22.56 9.72 -9.59
N THR A 410 22.88 10.82 -8.89
CA THR A 410 24.25 11.12 -8.44
C THR A 410 24.77 10.09 -7.43
N ILE A 411 23.89 9.57 -6.57
CA ILE A 411 24.24 8.50 -5.64
C ILE A 411 24.47 7.19 -6.39
N LYS A 412 23.58 6.84 -7.32
CA LYS A 412 23.64 5.59 -8.08
C LYS A 412 24.88 5.49 -8.97
N THR A 413 25.33 6.57 -9.58
CA THR A 413 26.53 6.58 -10.45
C THR A 413 27.86 6.42 -9.69
N ARG A 414 27.82 6.34 -8.35
CA ARG A 414 28.99 6.24 -7.48
C ARG A 414 29.07 4.94 -6.68
N ILE A 415 28.01 4.13 -6.72
CA ILE A 415 28.00 2.75 -6.24
C ILE A 415 28.42 1.90 -7.43
#